data_AF-A0A839YM40-F1
#
_entry.id   AF-A0A839YM40-F1
#
_cell.length_a   1.000
_cell.length_b   1.000
_cell.length_c   1.000
_cell.angle_alpha   90.00
_cell.angle_beta   90.00
_cell.angle_gamma   90.00
#
_symmetry.space_group_name_H-M   'P 1'
#
loop_
_entity.id
_entity.type
_entity.pdbx_description
1 polymer ?
#
loop_
_entity_poly.entity_id
_entity_poly.type
_entity_poly.pdbx_seq_one_letter_code
_entity_poly.pdbx_strand_id
1 'polypeptide(L)'
;MKKAGLSTANGPRAARDFAVPGSRTVHSDPRWLPLVAALADLRQRHRCSVRIVDADCGNGALLIEAAREARALGFTAIEARGIDGSPAMIARARSAAGMMRDGAIGLTFDQADMAQALAQEAVFPADIVLWHGTARDDHRAGLSGLLAAAGERVIGDPAAVAIGGMLA
;
A
#
# COMPACT_ATOMS: atom_id res chain seq x y z
N MET A 1 45.27 36.47 -45.66
CA MET A 1 45.38 35.06 -46.14
C MET A 1 44.53 34.20 -45.19
N LYS A 2 43.36 33.67 -45.62
CA LYS A 2 43.11 32.26 -46.06
C LYS A 2 43.67 31.23 -45.05
N LYS A 3 42.94 30.26 -44.46
CA LYS A 3 41.68 29.57 -44.81
C LYS A 3 41.18 28.70 -43.62
N ALA A 4 39.86 28.43 -43.62
CA ALA A 4 39.11 27.18 -43.35
C ALA A 4 39.49 26.28 -42.14
N GLY A 5 38.57 26.00 -41.21
CA GLY A 5 37.56 24.91 -41.29
C GLY A 5 37.78 24.02 -40.05
N LEU A 6 36.80 23.59 -39.26
CA LEU A 6 35.77 22.63 -39.59
C LEU A 6 34.68 22.68 -38.51
N SER A 7 33.44 22.93 -38.95
CA SER A 7 32.22 22.69 -38.17
C SER A 7 31.92 21.18 -38.23
N THR A 8 31.67 20.57 -37.08
CA THR A 8 30.90 19.32 -37.01
C THR A 8 29.72 19.51 -36.09
N ALA A 9 28.55 19.38 -36.70
CA ALA A 9 27.26 19.29 -36.07
C ALA A 9 27.24 18.19 -35.00
N ASN A 10 26.54 18.43 -33.90
CA ASN A 10 25.97 17.35 -33.11
C ASN A 10 24.52 17.73 -32.80
N GLY A 11 23.61 16.89 -33.31
CA GLY A 11 22.18 17.13 -33.40
C GLY A 11 21.45 17.22 -32.07
N PRO A 12 20.11 17.32 -32.09
CA PRO A 12 19.32 17.42 -30.88
C PRO A 12 19.59 16.18 -30.03
N ARG A 13 20.13 16.41 -28.83
CA ARG A 13 20.21 15.38 -27.79
C ARG A 13 18.78 14.91 -27.55
N ALA A 14 18.46 13.73 -28.07
CA ALA A 14 17.25 13.01 -27.72
C ALA A 14 17.08 13.08 -26.21
N ALA A 15 15.97 13.67 -25.76
CA ALA A 15 15.56 13.64 -24.38
C ALA A 15 15.50 12.16 -24.00
N ARG A 16 16.51 11.71 -23.26
CA ARG A 16 16.46 10.42 -22.61
C ARG A 16 15.44 10.59 -21.50
N ASP A 17 14.28 9.97 -21.68
CA ASP A 17 13.31 9.79 -20.62
C ASP A 17 14.03 9.20 -19.42
N PHE A 18 14.26 10.04 -18.41
CA PHE A 18 14.74 9.59 -17.11
C PHE A 18 13.55 8.94 -16.41
N ALA A 19 13.25 7.69 -16.78
CA ALA A 19 12.40 6.85 -15.97
C ALA A 19 13.09 6.67 -14.61
N VAL A 20 12.52 7.26 -13.56
CA VAL A 20 12.97 7.13 -12.18
C VAL A 20 12.80 5.66 -11.76
N PRO A 21 13.89 4.91 -11.46
CA PRO A 21 13.79 3.56 -10.93
C PRO A 21 13.13 3.64 -9.54
N GLY A 22 11.91 3.12 -9.41
CA GLY A 22 11.12 3.17 -8.18
C GLY A 22 9.68 3.69 -8.35
N SER A 23 9.30 4.22 -9.52
CA SER A 23 7.92 4.57 -9.83
C SER A 23 7.09 3.34 -10.23
N ARG A 24 6.99 2.33 -9.36
CA ARG A 24 5.88 1.39 -9.48
C ARG A 24 4.63 2.21 -9.10
N THR A 25 3.74 2.45 -10.05
CA THR A 25 2.46 3.10 -9.75
C THR A 25 1.75 2.24 -8.70
N VAL A 26 0.98 2.85 -7.79
CA VAL A 26 0.24 2.10 -6.77
C VAL A 26 -0.62 0.99 -7.40
N HIS A 27 -1.16 1.24 -8.60
CA HIS A 27 -1.93 0.28 -9.38
C HIS A 27 -1.14 -0.95 -9.88
N SER A 28 0.20 -0.88 -9.84
CA SER A 28 1.10 -1.99 -10.15
C SER A 28 1.52 -2.76 -8.89
N ASP A 29 1.09 -2.34 -7.70
CA ASP A 29 1.22 -3.13 -6.48
C ASP A 29 0.34 -4.39 -6.65
N PRO A 30 0.87 -5.59 -6.44
CA PRO A 30 0.10 -6.82 -6.66
C PRO A 30 -1.11 -6.96 -5.73
N ARG A 31 -1.13 -6.23 -4.61
CA ARG A 31 -2.25 -6.19 -3.66
C ARG A 31 -3.38 -5.27 -4.13
N TRP A 32 -3.12 -4.40 -5.11
CA TRP A 32 -4.08 -3.40 -5.59
C TRP A 32 -5.38 -4.04 -6.09
N LEU A 33 -5.30 -5.01 -7.02
CA LEU A 33 -6.50 -5.63 -7.59
C LEU A 33 -7.36 -6.36 -6.55
N PRO A 34 -6.79 -7.23 -5.67
CA PRO A 34 -7.54 -7.82 -4.56
C PRO A 34 -8.18 -6.77 -3.62
N LEU A 35 -7.48 -5.67 -3.36
CA LEU A 35 -7.98 -4.59 -2.50
C LEU A 35 -9.20 -3.89 -3.13
N VAL A 36 -9.11 -3.51 -4.40
CA VAL A 36 -10.24 -2.89 -5.13
C VAL A 36 -11.44 -3.84 -5.15
N ALA A 37 -11.22 -5.14 -5.39
CA ALA A 37 -12.28 -6.15 -5.37
C ALA A 37 -12.92 -6.27 -3.98
N ALA A 38 -12.12 -6.25 -2.91
CA ALA A 38 -12.63 -6.32 -1.54
C ALA A 38 -13.49 -5.09 -1.18
N LEU A 39 -13.06 -3.88 -1.59
CA LEU A 39 -13.82 -2.64 -1.40
C LEU A 39 -15.15 -2.68 -2.17
N ALA A 40 -15.13 -3.13 -3.42
CA ALA A 40 -16.34 -3.25 -4.24
C ALA A 40 -17.35 -4.23 -3.62
N ASP A 41 -16.88 -5.38 -3.13
CA ASP A 41 -17.74 -6.35 -2.45
C ASP A 41 -18.36 -5.79 -1.16
N LEU A 42 -17.60 -5.05 -0.35
CA LEU A 42 -18.14 -4.37 0.83
C LEU A 42 -19.26 -3.38 0.46
N ARG A 43 -19.11 -2.65 -0.65
CA ARG A 43 -20.16 -1.76 -1.18
C ARG A 43 -21.38 -2.50 -1.71
N GLN A 44 -21.18 -3.63 -2.37
CA GLN A 44 -22.28 -4.50 -2.81
C GLN A 44 -23.08 -5.03 -1.61
N ARG A 45 -22.42 -5.25 -0.46
CA ARG A 45 -23.05 -5.55 0.83
C ARG A 45 -23.62 -4.31 1.54
N HIS A 46 -23.77 -3.19 0.83
CA HIS A 46 -24.32 -1.91 1.31
C HIS A 46 -23.59 -1.27 2.49
N ARG A 47 -22.30 -1.60 2.72
CA ARG A 47 -21.50 -0.95 3.77
C ARG A 47 -21.20 0.50 3.39
N CYS A 48 -21.55 1.46 4.24
CA CYS A 48 -21.23 2.88 4.05
C CYS A 48 -19.90 3.29 4.68
N SER A 49 -19.34 2.44 5.55
CA SER A 49 -18.04 2.62 6.19
C SER A 49 -17.09 1.45 5.90
N VAL A 50 -15.79 1.74 5.94
CA VAL A 50 -14.73 0.74 5.84
C VAL A 50 -13.55 1.12 6.74
N ARG A 51 -12.98 0.13 7.43
CA ARG A 51 -11.70 0.24 8.13
C ARG A 51 -10.62 -0.60 7.47
N ILE A 52 -9.50 0.03 7.14
CA ILE A 52 -8.36 -0.57 6.45
C ILE A 52 -7.12 -0.41 7.33
N VAL A 53 -6.41 -1.51 7.59
CA VAL A 53 -5.12 -1.50 8.29
C VAL A 53 -4.04 -1.92 7.31
N ASP A 54 -2.92 -1.21 7.24
CA ASP A 54 -1.74 -1.58 6.46
C ASP A 54 -0.58 -1.85 7.42
N ALA A 55 -0.28 -3.13 7.64
CA ALA A 55 0.78 -3.61 8.50
C ALA A 55 2.06 -3.77 7.68
N ASP A 56 3.05 -2.90 7.93
CA ASP A 56 4.21 -2.63 7.07
C ASP A 56 3.91 -1.67 5.91
N CYS A 57 3.31 -0.52 6.24
CA CYS A 57 2.76 0.41 5.24
C CYS A 57 3.78 1.20 4.42
N GLY A 58 5.07 1.16 4.79
CA GLY A 58 6.10 2.00 4.18
C GLY A 58 5.72 3.48 4.23
N ASN A 59 5.84 4.16 3.09
CA ASN A 59 5.45 5.57 2.97
C ASN A 59 3.93 5.80 2.86
N GLY A 60 3.10 4.77 3.05
CA GLY A 60 1.65 4.85 3.05
C GLY A 60 1.00 5.03 1.67
N ALA A 61 1.74 4.95 0.57
CA ALA A 61 1.20 5.24 -0.76
C ALA A 61 0.03 4.33 -1.15
N LEU A 62 0.12 3.02 -0.87
CA LEU A 62 -0.97 2.08 -1.15
C LEU A 62 -2.21 2.39 -0.31
N LEU A 63 -2.05 2.57 1.00
CA LEU A 63 -3.16 2.88 1.91
C LEU A 63 -3.86 4.21 1.58
N ILE A 64 -3.10 5.24 1.22
CA ILE A 64 -3.66 6.54 0.80
C ILE A 64 -4.51 6.39 -0.44
N GLU A 65 -4.01 5.66 -1.45
CA GLU A 65 -4.77 5.46 -2.69
C GLU A 65 -5.97 4.53 -2.48
N ALA A 66 -5.87 3.53 -1.59
CA ALA A 66 -6.98 2.69 -1.19
C ALA A 66 -8.12 3.50 -0.56
N ALA A 67 -7.79 4.48 0.29
CA ALA A 67 -8.78 5.37 0.88
C ALA A 67 -9.48 6.24 -0.17
N ARG A 68 -8.74 6.71 -1.19
CA ARG A 68 -9.31 7.45 -2.33
C ARG A 68 -10.23 6.57 -3.17
N GLU A 69 -9.83 5.34 -3.44
CA GLU A 69 -10.65 4.38 -4.17
C GLU A 69 -11.93 4.05 -3.41
N ALA A 70 -11.83 3.80 -2.09
CA ALA A 70 -13.00 3.63 -1.24
C ALA A 70 -13.93 4.85 -1.34
N ARG A 71 -13.39 6.06 -1.31
CA ARG A 71 -14.19 7.28 -1.47
C ARG A 71 -14.88 7.33 -2.83
N ALA A 72 -14.17 6.99 -3.91
CA ALA A 72 -14.72 6.95 -5.27
C ALA A 72 -15.85 5.91 -5.40
N LEU A 73 -15.76 4.78 -4.69
CA LEU A 73 -16.80 3.75 -4.60
C LEU A 73 -18.01 4.16 -3.71
N GLY A 74 -17.94 5.33 -3.08
CA GLY A 74 -19.05 5.93 -2.34
C GLY A 74 -19.08 5.61 -0.85
N PHE A 75 -17.97 5.13 -0.26
CA PHE A 75 -17.85 5.11 1.20
C PHE A 75 -17.89 6.54 1.75
N THR A 76 -18.57 6.72 2.89
CA THR A 76 -18.76 8.02 3.55
C THR A 76 -18.05 8.12 4.89
N ALA A 77 -17.53 7.00 5.40
CA ALA A 77 -16.66 6.96 6.58
C ALA A 77 -15.54 5.93 6.33
N ILE A 78 -14.33 6.43 6.10
CA ILE A 78 -13.16 5.63 5.75
C ILE A 78 -12.13 5.85 6.86
N GLU A 79 -11.81 4.78 7.58
CA GLU A 79 -10.76 4.77 8.58
C GLU A 79 -9.60 3.96 8.06
N ALA A 80 -8.44 4.58 7.89
CA ALA A 80 -7.26 3.91 7.40
C ALA A 80 -6.06 4.15 8.33
N ARG A 81 -5.45 3.07 8.79
CA ARG A 81 -4.31 3.07 9.72
C ARG A 81 -3.11 2.37 9.10
N GLY A 82 -2.01 3.09 8.94
CA GLY A 82 -0.73 2.53 8.52
C GLY A 82 0.20 2.31 9.70
N ILE A 83 0.85 1.16 9.76
CA ILE A 83 1.83 0.80 10.80
C ILE A 83 3.15 0.45 10.12
N ASP A 84 4.25 1.01 10.61
CA ASP A 84 5.60 0.71 10.11
C ASP A 84 6.64 0.93 11.22
N GLY A 85 7.72 0.14 11.22
CA GLY A 85 8.80 0.27 12.20
C GLY A 85 9.75 1.45 11.93
N SER A 86 9.76 1.98 10.70
CA SER A 86 10.67 3.01 10.21
C SER A 86 10.13 4.43 10.49
N PRO A 87 10.78 5.22 11.37
CA PRO A 87 10.38 6.60 11.62
C PRO A 87 10.36 7.47 10.35
N ALA A 88 11.32 7.22 9.45
CA ALA A 88 11.45 7.98 8.22
C ALA A 88 10.30 7.70 7.24
N MET A 89 9.81 6.45 7.18
CA MET A 89 8.66 6.10 6.36
C MET A 89 7.36 6.67 6.93
N ILE A 90 7.16 6.54 8.24
CA ILE A 90 6.01 7.14 8.93
C ILE A 90 5.96 8.66 8.77
N ALA A 91 7.10 9.36 8.88
CA ALA A 91 7.16 10.79 8.65
C ALA A 91 6.71 11.18 7.23
N ARG A 92 7.14 10.40 6.21
CA ARG A 92 6.70 10.59 4.82
C ARG A 92 5.21 10.31 4.64
N ALA A 93 4.71 9.22 5.23
CA ALA A 93 3.31 8.84 5.17
C ALA A 93 2.41 9.91 5.80
N ARG A 94 2.78 10.41 6.99
CA ARG A 94 2.08 11.52 7.67
C ARG A 94 2.09 12.80 6.83
N SER A 95 3.23 13.14 6.22
CA SER A 95 3.30 14.30 5.32
C SER A 95 2.39 14.15 4.11
N ALA A 96 2.31 12.96 3.51
CA ALA A 96 1.43 12.68 2.38
C ALA A 96 -0.05 12.72 2.78
N ALA A 97 -0.38 12.13 3.94
CA ALA A 97 -1.73 12.16 4.51
C ALA A 97 -2.21 13.57 4.79
N GLY A 98 -1.34 14.45 5.31
CA GLY A 98 -1.66 15.85 5.60
C GLY A 98 -2.02 16.69 4.37
N MET A 99 -1.72 16.21 3.16
CA MET A 99 -2.15 16.85 1.91
C MET A 99 -3.58 16.44 1.50
N MET A 100 -4.13 15.37 2.08
CA MET A 100 -5.49 14.93 1.77
C MET A 100 -6.51 15.73 2.57
N ARG A 101 -7.46 16.34 1.86
CA ARG A 101 -8.54 17.14 2.43
C ARG A 101 -9.89 16.56 1.99
N ASP A 102 -10.27 15.44 2.59
CA ASP A 102 -11.61 14.87 2.48
C ASP A 102 -12.11 14.48 3.86
N GLY A 103 -13.25 15.04 4.28
CA GLY A 103 -13.83 14.81 5.61
C GLY A 103 -14.37 13.39 5.81
N ALA A 104 -14.58 12.62 4.74
CA ALA A 104 -14.96 11.22 4.82
C ALA A 104 -13.76 10.30 5.09
N ILE A 105 -12.52 10.80 5.01
CA ILE A 105 -11.30 10.00 5.12
C ILE A 105 -10.51 10.39 6.38
N GLY A 106 -10.45 9.46 7.33
CA GLY A 106 -9.52 9.49 8.46
C GLY A 106 -8.28 8.65 8.15
N LEU A 107 -7.11 9.30 8.08
CA LEU A 107 -5.82 8.62 7.98
C LEU A 107 -4.99 8.79 9.25
N THR A 108 -4.45 7.68 9.73
CA THR A 108 -3.46 7.65 10.82
C THR A 108 -2.26 6.80 10.42
N PHE A 109 -1.08 7.19 10.90
CA PHE A 109 0.17 6.47 10.63
C PHE A 109 1.00 6.41 11.90
N ASP A 110 1.26 5.21 12.38
CA ASP A 110 1.91 4.97 13.66
C ASP A 110 3.24 4.24 13.47
N GLN A 111 4.26 4.74 14.16
CA GLN A 111 5.46 3.96 14.37
C GLN A 111 5.20 2.97 15.51
N ALA A 112 5.15 1.68 15.21
CA ALA A 112 4.89 0.64 16.20
C ALA A 112 5.51 -0.70 15.82
N ASP A 113 5.65 -1.59 16.80
CA ASP A 113 5.89 -3.00 16.53
C ASP A 113 4.64 -3.61 15.88
N MET A 114 4.83 -4.25 14.74
CA MET A 114 3.73 -4.79 13.94
C MET A 114 2.94 -5.87 14.69
N ALA A 115 3.61 -6.77 15.41
CA ALA A 115 2.93 -7.86 16.11
C ALA A 115 2.07 -7.33 17.27
N GLN A 116 2.61 -6.36 18.03
CA GLN A 116 1.85 -5.67 19.07
C GLN A 116 0.66 -4.90 18.48
N ALA A 117 0.86 -4.18 17.38
CA ALA A 117 -0.21 -3.41 16.75
C ALA A 117 -1.33 -4.31 16.20
N LEU A 118 -0.99 -5.42 15.55
CA LEU A 118 -1.98 -6.42 15.09
C LEU A 118 -2.74 -7.05 16.26
N ALA A 119 -2.07 -7.32 17.39
CA ALA A 119 -2.75 -7.81 18.59
C ALA A 119 -3.75 -6.78 19.16
N GLN A 120 -3.50 -5.48 19.01
CA GLN A 120 -4.46 -4.43 19.39
C GLN A 120 -5.65 -4.40 18.43
N GLU A 121 -5.40 -4.51 17.11
CA GLU A 121 -6.47 -4.59 16.11
C GLU A 121 -7.34 -5.84 16.29
N ALA A 122 -6.83 -6.93 16.86
CA ALA A 122 -7.65 -8.10 17.15
C ALA A 122 -8.82 -7.83 18.13
N VAL A 123 -8.74 -6.76 18.94
CA VAL A 123 -9.85 -6.33 19.82
C VAL A 123 -11.01 -5.77 19.02
N PHE A 124 -10.72 -5.07 17.94
CA PHE A 124 -11.69 -4.54 16.99
C PHE A 124 -11.12 -4.76 15.58
N PRO A 125 -11.43 -5.89 14.93
CA PRO A 125 -10.81 -6.28 13.65
C PRO A 125 -11.25 -5.39 12.48
N ALA A 126 -10.30 -5.01 11.62
CA ALA A 126 -10.54 -4.20 10.43
C ALA A 126 -11.34 -4.98 9.37
N ASP A 127 -11.99 -4.27 8.44
CA ASP A 127 -12.63 -4.94 7.30
C ASP A 127 -11.57 -5.53 6.35
N ILE A 128 -10.43 -4.82 6.20
CA ILE A 128 -9.32 -5.22 5.34
C ILE A 128 -7.99 -4.96 6.06
N VAL A 129 -7.12 -5.96 6.08
CA VAL A 129 -5.72 -5.86 6.48
C VAL A 129 -4.85 -6.07 5.25
N LEU A 130 -4.09 -5.04 4.89
CA LEU A 130 -2.98 -5.10 3.96
C LEU A 130 -1.72 -5.49 4.72
N TRP A 131 -0.87 -6.28 4.09
CA TRP A 131 0.42 -6.66 4.64
C TRP A 131 1.45 -6.75 3.53
N HIS A 132 2.67 -6.29 3.78
CA HIS A 132 3.82 -6.59 2.93
C HIS A 132 4.58 -7.77 3.54
N GLY A 133 4.44 -8.94 2.93
CA GLY A 133 5.05 -10.17 3.41
C GLY A 133 6.15 -10.63 2.47
N THR A 134 7.37 -10.83 2.97
CA THR A 134 8.34 -11.63 2.24
C THR A 134 8.18 -13.10 2.62
N ALA A 135 8.53 -14.03 1.73
CA ALA A 135 8.57 -15.47 2.03
C ALA A 135 9.47 -15.84 3.25
N ARG A 136 10.26 -14.88 3.79
CA ARG A 136 11.07 -15.04 5.01
C ARG A 136 10.28 -14.71 6.29
N ASP A 137 9.20 -13.93 6.18
CA ASP A 137 8.34 -13.54 7.30
C ASP A 137 7.32 -14.64 7.66
N ASP A 138 7.07 -15.57 6.73
CA ASP A 138 6.29 -16.81 6.91
C ASP A 138 6.87 -17.72 8.02
N HIS A 139 8.12 -17.48 8.45
CA HIS A 139 8.78 -18.20 9.55
C HIS A 139 8.61 -17.56 10.92
N ARG A 140 7.98 -16.37 11.04
CA ARG A 140 7.55 -15.88 12.37
C ARG A 140 6.30 -16.65 12.80
N ALA A 141 6.50 -17.75 13.52
CA ALA A 141 5.43 -18.48 14.17
C ALA A 141 4.47 -17.51 14.89
N GLY A 142 3.21 -17.48 14.45
CA GLY A 142 2.16 -16.62 15.03
C GLY A 142 1.76 -15.38 14.22
N LEU A 143 2.55 -14.92 13.24
CA LEU A 143 2.20 -13.71 12.47
C LEU A 143 0.91 -13.90 11.64
N SER A 144 0.76 -15.05 10.98
CA SER A 144 -0.47 -15.39 10.24
C SER A 144 -1.71 -15.38 11.14
N GLY A 145 -1.61 -15.87 12.37
CA GLY A 145 -2.70 -15.84 13.34
C GLY A 145 -3.05 -14.41 13.79
N LEU A 146 -2.05 -13.56 13.99
CA LEU A 146 -2.25 -12.14 14.31
C LEU A 146 -2.93 -11.39 13.16
N LEU A 147 -2.48 -11.60 11.91
CA LEU A 147 -3.08 -11.00 10.73
C LEU A 147 -4.55 -11.42 10.56
N ALA A 148 -4.83 -12.72 10.70
CA ALA A 148 -6.19 -13.25 10.60
C ALA A 148 -7.11 -12.74 11.73
N ALA A 149 -6.58 -12.52 12.93
CA ALA A 149 -7.34 -11.95 14.04
C ALA A 149 -7.58 -10.43 13.87
N ALA A 150 -6.67 -9.72 13.19
CA ALA A 150 -6.72 -8.28 13.02
C ALA A 150 -7.69 -7.80 11.94
N GLY A 151 -8.23 -8.67 11.09
CA GLY A 151 -9.27 -8.26 10.14
C GLY A 151 -10.00 -9.37 9.41
N GLU A 152 -11.15 -9.02 8.83
CA GLU A 152 -12.02 -9.95 8.11
C GLU A 152 -11.37 -10.49 6.82
N ARG A 153 -10.53 -9.68 6.17
CA ARG A 153 -9.82 -10.04 4.94
C ARG A 153 -8.36 -9.62 5.04
N VAL A 154 -7.45 -10.56 4.81
CA VAL A 154 -6.01 -10.29 4.74
C VAL A 154 -5.56 -10.33 3.28
N ILE A 155 -4.86 -9.29 2.82
CA ILE A 155 -4.33 -9.15 1.47
C ILE A 155 -2.82 -8.92 1.57
N GLY A 156 -2.05 -9.93 1.19
CA GLY A 156 -0.58 -9.90 1.16
C GLY A 156 -0.01 -10.00 -0.26
N ASP A 157 1.31 -9.94 -0.38
CA ASP A 157 2.00 -10.14 -1.65
C ASP A 157 1.77 -11.57 -2.21
N PRO A 158 1.74 -11.74 -3.55
CA PRO A 158 1.44 -13.01 -4.20
C PRO A 158 2.53 -14.10 -4.03
N ALA A 159 3.53 -13.91 -3.17
CA ALA A 159 4.59 -14.89 -2.89
C ALA A 159 4.47 -15.56 -1.50
N ALA A 160 3.28 -15.55 -0.88
CA ALA A 160 2.98 -16.29 0.36
C ALA A 160 2.01 -17.49 0.15
N VAL A 161 1.53 -17.75 -1.07
CA VAL A 161 0.48 -18.76 -1.36
C VAL A 161 0.96 -19.92 -2.28
N ALA A 162 2.24 -19.98 -2.63
CA ALA A 162 2.75 -20.93 -3.64
C ALA A 162 3.40 -22.22 -3.09
N ILE A 163 3.27 -22.57 -1.81
CA ILE A 163 3.83 -23.83 -1.28
C ILE A 163 2.78 -24.64 -0.49
N GLY A 164 1.72 -25.07 -1.17
CA GLY A 164 0.72 -25.97 -0.58
C GLY A 164 -0.17 -26.70 -1.56
N GLY A 165 0.13 -26.63 -2.86
CA GLY A 165 -0.75 -27.13 -3.92
C GLY A 165 -0.01 -28.01 -4.91
N MET A 166 0.74 -29.01 -4.44
CA MET A 166 1.05 -30.18 -5.26
C MET A 166 1.16 -31.39 -4.35
N LEU A 167 0.03 -32.09 -4.19
CA LEU A 167 -0.10 -33.54 -3.99
C LEU A 167 -1.59 -33.85 -3.77
N ALA A 168 -2.26 -34.20 -4.87
CA ALA A 168 -3.39 -35.14 -4.90
C ALA A 168 -3.38 -35.80 -6.28
#